data_AF-I2B993-F1
#
_entry.id   AF-I2B993-F1
#
_cell.length_a   1.000
_cell.length_b   1.000
_cell.length_c   1.000
_cell.angle_alpha   90.00
_cell.angle_beta   90.00
_cell.angle_gamma   90.00
#
_symmetry.space_group_name_H-M   'P 1'
#
loop_
_entity.id
_entity.type
_entity.pdbx_description
1 polymer ?
#
loop_
_entity_poly.entity_id
_entity_poly.type
_entity_poly.pdbx_seq_one_letter_code
_entity_poly.pdbx_strand_id
1 'polypeptide(L)'
;MNRFSLFPILIFFISPQLFATQTRSQYNLDSDNYALTLLHNTMVEMLQSAPQKIPETITEKFPLKNDIDFTISTEVSKKTIKKPSAKISDDEWQAFINTTFSAESENGMVNCKLVDLDGDGKRDLIINSYSGGTGLFSFTGVLKRSGDKFIDINNTKNDSQAITGVLYSENGRGANQWGQWVRINDQVYALWFNGKYAEDSFYLLRPFNTDNKVPSITIYYQYEYDNFSIKSEEEDKQLTPALNDHDKKQLIKSLNNKYYFNKQQEKQEPICPVPADTSSEDAEHYRTKIAGNYVTQPIAAIPVWLNGTCFIGSVESYFGRGELITISSPKDLNILGTYSITGIRHIKSIKKEWKSREENIPL
;
A
#
# COMPACT_ATOMS: atom_id res chain seq x y z
N MET A 1 60.19 0.76 50.78
CA MET A 1 59.79 0.77 49.35
C MET A 1 58.76 -0.35 49.15
N ASN A 2 57.73 -0.05 48.37
CA ASN A 2 56.63 -0.90 47.88
C ASN A 2 55.48 -1.27 48.83
N ARG A 3 54.50 -0.35 48.88
CA ARG A 3 53.09 -0.61 49.16
C ARG A 3 52.44 -1.20 47.91
N PHE A 4 51.77 -2.34 48.02
CA PHE A 4 50.83 -2.83 47.01
C PHE A 4 49.40 -2.66 47.56
N SER A 5 48.63 -1.80 46.89
CA SER A 5 47.21 -1.61 47.13
C SER A 5 46.41 -2.77 46.57
N LEU A 6 45.59 -3.40 47.40
CA LEU A 6 44.53 -4.32 46.99
C LEU A 6 43.31 -3.49 46.58
N PHE A 7 42.94 -3.52 45.30
CA PHE A 7 41.63 -3.06 44.82
C PHE A 7 40.64 -4.23 44.85
N PRO A 8 39.43 -4.08 45.38
CA PRO A 8 38.39 -5.09 45.22
C PRO A 8 37.78 -4.94 43.81
N ILE A 9 37.81 -6.04 43.04
CA ILE A 9 37.07 -6.14 41.77
C ILE A 9 35.60 -6.37 42.13
N LEU A 10 34.78 -5.33 41.95
CA LEU A 10 33.32 -5.45 41.95
C LEU A 10 32.90 -6.14 40.65
N ILE A 11 32.49 -7.40 40.72
CA ILE A 11 31.89 -8.11 39.58
C ILE A 11 30.44 -7.62 39.47
N PHE A 12 30.19 -6.71 38.53
CA PHE A 12 28.82 -6.39 38.10
C PHE A 12 28.27 -7.61 37.36
N PHE A 13 27.27 -8.28 37.95
CA PHE A 13 26.37 -9.14 37.20
C PHE A 13 25.54 -8.25 36.27
N ILE A 14 26.05 -8.01 35.06
CA ILE A 14 25.23 -7.52 33.95
C ILE A 14 24.36 -8.70 33.55
N SER A 15 23.14 -8.75 34.09
CA SER A 15 22.10 -9.62 33.58
C SER A 15 21.91 -9.28 32.10
N PRO A 16 22.17 -10.18 31.14
CA PRO A 16 21.78 -9.94 29.77
C PRO A 16 20.26 -9.82 29.79
N GLN A 17 19.71 -8.67 29.38
CA GLN A 17 18.30 -8.60 29.03
C GLN A 17 18.09 -9.66 27.96
N LEU A 18 17.39 -10.74 28.30
CA LEU A 18 16.90 -11.70 27.32
C LEU A 18 16.01 -10.90 26.36
N PHE A 19 16.54 -10.59 25.19
CA PHE A 19 15.71 -10.36 24.02
C PHE A 19 15.05 -11.70 23.72
N ALA A 20 13.88 -11.94 24.32
CA ALA A 20 12.99 -12.96 23.83
C ALA A 20 12.54 -12.48 22.44
N THR A 21 13.17 -13.00 21.39
CA THR A 21 12.53 -13.09 20.08
C THR A 21 11.21 -13.80 20.34
N GLN A 22 10.12 -13.04 20.37
CA GLN A 22 8.81 -13.54 20.72
C GLN A 22 8.38 -14.49 19.61
N THR A 23 8.75 -15.75 19.77
CA THR A 23 8.48 -16.79 18.79
C THR A 23 6.97 -16.93 18.77
N ARG A 24 6.39 -16.66 17.61
CA ARG A 24 4.95 -16.71 17.44
C ARG A 24 4.42 -18.08 17.86
N SER A 25 3.36 -18.08 18.68
CA SER A 25 2.73 -19.32 19.11
C SER A 25 2.14 -20.05 17.90
N GLN A 26 2.19 -21.38 17.92
CA GLN A 26 1.54 -22.20 16.89
C GLN A 26 0.06 -21.85 16.74
N TYR A 27 -0.61 -21.58 17.87
CA TYR A 27 -1.99 -21.09 17.90
C TYR A 27 -2.21 -19.83 17.05
N ASN A 28 -1.32 -18.84 17.14
CA ASN A 28 -1.44 -17.61 16.35
C ASN A 28 -1.21 -17.87 14.85
N LEU A 29 -0.33 -18.81 14.48
CA LEU A 29 -0.13 -19.19 13.07
C LEU A 29 -1.35 -19.91 12.50
N ASP A 30 -1.93 -20.84 13.27
CA ASP A 30 -3.12 -21.59 12.87
C ASP A 30 -4.34 -20.66 12.72
N SER A 31 -4.50 -19.73 13.65
CA SER A 31 -5.53 -18.67 13.61
C SER A 31 -5.42 -17.80 12.36
N ASP A 32 -4.21 -17.37 11.98
CA ASP A 32 -4.01 -16.58 10.75
C ASP A 32 -4.23 -17.39 9.48
N ASN A 33 -3.77 -18.64 9.43
CA ASN A 33 -3.99 -19.52 8.27
C ASN A 33 -5.49 -19.80 8.06
N TYR A 34 -6.23 -19.95 9.16
CA TYR A 34 -7.68 -20.08 9.12
C TYR A 34 -8.34 -18.79 8.63
N ALA A 35 -7.98 -17.64 9.21
CA ALA A 35 -8.50 -16.34 8.79
C ALA A 35 -8.23 -16.04 7.31
N LEU A 36 -7.02 -16.33 6.84
CA LEU A 36 -6.62 -16.21 5.43
C LEU A 36 -7.47 -17.08 4.51
N THR A 37 -7.77 -18.32 4.94
CA THR A 37 -8.60 -19.24 4.17
C THR A 37 -10.05 -18.78 4.12
N LEU A 38 -10.59 -18.27 5.24
CA LEU A 38 -11.95 -17.74 5.29
C LEU A 38 -12.09 -16.50 4.41
N LEU A 39 -11.18 -15.54 4.52
CA LEU A 39 -11.14 -14.33 3.68
C LEU A 39 -11.05 -14.70 2.19
N HIS A 40 -10.16 -15.64 1.84
CA HIS A 40 -10.01 -16.09 0.45
C HIS A 40 -11.30 -16.65 -0.12
N ASN A 41 -11.97 -17.55 0.60
CA ASN A 41 -13.20 -18.17 0.11
C ASN A 41 -14.29 -17.11 -0.08
N THR A 42 -14.43 -16.18 0.88
CA THR A 42 -15.35 -15.04 0.76
C THR A 42 -15.03 -14.17 -0.46
N MET A 43 -13.75 -13.85 -0.70
CA MET A 43 -13.34 -13.08 -1.87
C MET A 43 -13.63 -13.79 -3.20
N VAL A 44 -13.40 -15.10 -3.28
CA VAL A 44 -13.72 -15.91 -4.48
C VAL A 44 -15.22 -15.84 -4.81
N GLU A 45 -16.08 -16.01 -3.81
CA GLU A 45 -17.53 -15.90 -3.97
C GLU A 45 -17.95 -14.50 -4.44
N MET A 46 -17.33 -13.46 -3.89
CA MET A 46 -17.63 -12.07 -4.21
C MET A 46 -17.17 -11.67 -5.62
N LEU A 47 -16.00 -12.17 -6.06
CA LEU A 47 -15.49 -11.93 -7.41
C LEU A 47 -16.40 -12.53 -8.49
N GLN A 48 -17.15 -13.59 -8.17
CA GLN A 48 -18.11 -14.21 -9.09
C GLN A 48 -19.46 -13.47 -9.16
N SER A 49 -19.85 -12.77 -8.08
CA SER A 49 -21.20 -12.23 -7.92
C SER A 49 -21.29 -10.71 -8.00
N ALA A 50 -20.31 -9.98 -7.43
CA ALA A 50 -20.29 -8.52 -7.36
C ALA A 50 -18.86 -7.97 -7.17
N PRO A 51 -17.98 -8.09 -8.18
CA PRO A 51 -16.56 -7.74 -8.03
C PRO A 51 -16.31 -6.25 -7.70
N GLN A 52 -17.25 -5.36 -8.00
CA GLN A 52 -17.13 -3.92 -7.72
C GLN A 52 -17.46 -3.54 -6.27
N LYS A 53 -17.97 -4.47 -5.44
CA LYS A 53 -18.41 -4.20 -4.06
C LYS A 53 -17.54 -4.90 -3.00
N ILE A 54 -16.31 -5.23 -3.38
CA ILE A 54 -15.44 -6.05 -2.53
C ILE A 54 -15.16 -5.38 -1.17
N PRO A 55 -14.75 -4.11 -1.11
CA PRO A 55 -14.47 -3.45 0.17
C PRO A 55 -15.68 -3.44 1.10
N GLU A 56 -16.85 -2.99 0.62
CA GLU A 56 -18.06 -2.86 1.44
C GLU A 56 -18.52 -4.23 1.97
N THR A 57 -18.57 -5.23 1.09
CA THR A 57 -19.06 -6.56 1.45
C THR A 57 -18.11 -7.27 2.43
N ILE A 58 -16.80 -7.05 2.34
CA ILE A 58 -15.84 -7.61 3.31
C ILE A 58 -16.14 -7.10 4.72
N THR A 59 -16.40 -5.80 4.89
CA THR A 59 -16.71 -5.24 6.23
C THR A 59 -18.03 -5.73 6.78
N GLU A 60 -19.01 -5.99 5.92
CA GLU A 60 -20.29 -6.59 6.32
C GLU A 60 -20.11 -8.04 6.78
N LYS A 61 -19.22 -8.80 6.13
CA LYS A 61 -18.92 -10.21 6.48
C LYS A 61 -18.03 -10.35 7.70
N PHE A 62 -17.09 -9.44 7.90
CA PHE A 62 -16.11 -9.47 9.00
C PHE A 62 -16.14 -8.19 9.85
N PRO A 63 -17.31 -7.84 10.42
CA PRO A 63 -17.46 -6.54 11.07
C PRO A 63 -16.59 -6.44 12.32
N LEU A 64 -15.89 -5.32 12.45
CA LEU A 64 -15.39 -4.88 13.75
C LEU A 64 -16.59 -4.53 14.64
N LYS A 65 -16.54 -4.95 15.91
CA LYS A 65 -17.60 -4.67 16.89
C LYS A 65 -16.98 -4.17 18.18
N ASN A 66 -17.80 -3.43 18.95
CA ASN A 66 -17.46 -2.88 20.26
C ASN A 66 -16.32 -1.85 20.23
N ASP A 67 -16.11 -1.24 19.08
CA ASP A 67 -15.19 -0.13 18.90
C ASP A 67 -15.87 1.23 19.16
N ILE A 68 -15.06 2.22 19.51
CA ILE A 68 -15.50 3.61 19.67
C ILE A 68 -14.48 4.53 19.02
N ASP A 69 -14.94 5.33 18.06
CA ASP A 69 -14.18 6.42 17.47
C ASP A 69 -14.36 7.73 18.22
N PHE A 70 -13.28 8.51 18.28
CA PHE A 70 -13.28 9.89 18.71
C PHE A 70 -12.09 10.63 18.11
N THR A 71 -12.19 11.94 18.02
CA THR A 71 -11.10 12.79 17.51
C THR A 71 -10.57 13.66 18.63
N ILE A 72 -9.25 13.83 18.68
CA ILE A 72 -8.59 14.77 19.59
C ILE A 72 -7.86 15.84 18.79
N SER A 73 -7.75 17.04 19.37
CA SER A 73 -6.88 18.08 18.84
C SER A 73 -5.46 17.89 19.40
N THR A 74 -4.45 18.09 18.54
CA THR A 74 -3.03 18.08 18.91
C THR A 74 -2.58 19.40 19.55
N GLU A 75 -3.40 20.45 19.48
CA GLU A 75 -3.07 21.80 19.96
C GLU A 75 -3.40 22.00 21.45
N VAL A 76 -4.23 21.13 22.03
CA VAL A 76 -4.65 21.20 23.42
C VAL A 76 -4.03 20.07 24.24
N SER A 77 -3.75 20.36 25.51
CA SER A 77 -3.29 19.32 26.43
C SER A 77 -4.34 18.21 26.55
N LYS A 78 -3.95 16.95 26.38
CA LYS A 78 -4.88 15.80 26.55
C LYS A 78 -5.62 15.87 27.89
N LYS A 79 -4.96 16.34 28.96
CA LYS A 79 -5.52 16.49 30.30
C LYS A 79 -6.73 17.44 30.38
N THR A 80 -6.91 18.34 29.41
CA THR A 80 -8.04 19.27 29.37
C THR A 80 -9.17 18.79 28.47
N ILE A 81 -8.96 17.72 27.71
CA ILE A 81 -9.98 17.12 26.83
C ILE A 81 -11.02 16.41 27.70
N LYS A 82 -12.30 16.71 27.47
CA LYS A 82 -13.40 15.99 28.12
C LYS A 82 -13.59 14.62 27.47
N LYS A 83 -13.96 13.63 28.28
CA LYS A 83 -14.29 12.28 27.79
C LYS A 83 -15.36 12.37 26.68
N PRO A 84 -15.07 11.91 25.44
CA PRO A 84 -15.90 12.20 24.27
C PRO A 84 -17.17 11.35 24.21
N SER A 85 -17.25 10.26 24.97
CA SER A 85 -18.40 9.34 24.96
C SER A 85 -18.59 8.67 26.31
N ALA A 86 -19.85 8.50 26.73
CA ALA A 86 -20.22 7.75 27.93
C ALA A 86 -19.92 6.24 27.82
N LYS A 87 -19.76 5.72 26.59
CA LYS A 87 -19.39 4.32 26.33
C LYS A 87 -17.89 4.06 26.56
N ILE A 88 -17.09 5.10 26.79
CA ILE A 88 -15.70 4.97 27.25
C ILE A 88 -15.77 4.97 28.78
N SER A 89 -15.26 3.92 29.42
CA SER A 89 -15.20 3.84 30.88
C SER A 89 -14.21 4.87 31.43
N ASP A 90 -14.33 5.18 32.72
CA ASP A 90 -13.40 6.11 33.36
C ASP A 90 -11.97 5.54 33.40
N ASP A 91 -11.81 4.22 33.58
CA ASP A 91 -10.51 3.55 33.51
C ASP A 91 -9.84 3.73 32.14
N GLU A 92 -10.58 3.46 31.05
CA GLU A 92 -10.04 3.60 29.69
C GLU A 92 -9.72 5.04 29.34
N TRP A 93 -10.55 5.97 29.81
CA TRP A 93 -10.28 7.39 29.60
C TRP A 93 -9.04 7.83 30.37
N GLN A 94 -8.88 7.44 31.64
CA GLN A 94 -7.66 7.72 32.40
C GLN A 94 -6.43 7.12 31.72
N ALA A 95 -6.55 5.90 31.17
CA ALA A 95 -5.48 5.30 30.39
C ALA A 95 -5.07 6.10 29.16
N PHE A 96 -6.05 6.65 28.45
CA PHE A 96 -5.82 7.50 27.30
C PHE A 96 -5.11 8.80 27.71
N ILE A 97 -5.58 9.44 28.79
CA ILE A 97 -4.98 10.67 29.34
C ILE A 97 -3.53 10.45 29.82
N ASN A 98 -3.24 9.31 30.43
CA ASN A 98 -1.92 8.93 30.90
C ASN A 98 -0.96 8.51 29.78
N THR A 99 -1.46 8.36 28.54
CA THR A 99 -0.66 7.92 27.39
C THR A 99 -0.04 9.09 26.63
N THR A 100 1.28 9.09 26.59
CA THR A 100 2.05 9.92 25.66
C THR A 100 2.24 9.17 24.34
N PHE A 101 1.84 9.81 23.24
CA PHE A 101 2.11 9.35 21.88
C PHE A 101 2.32 10.56 20.99
N SER A 102 3.14 10.40 19.96
CA SER A 102 3.33 11.35 18.86
C SER A 102 2.44 10.98 17.68
N ALA A 103 1.85 11.98 17.05
CA ALA A 103 1.17 11.85 15.78
C ALA A 103 1.22 13.19 15.04
N GLU A 104 1.91 13.22 13.90
CA GLU A 104 1.92 14.36 13.00
C GLU A 104 0.55 14.53 12.35
N SER A 105 -0.04 15.72 12.53
CA SER A 105 -1.33 16.06 11.91
C SER A 105 -1.30 17.46 11.33
N GLU A 106 -1.54 17.58 10.03
CA GLU A 106 -1.58 18.89 9.36
C GLU A 106 -2.80 19.72 9.70
N ASN A 107 -3.93 19.07 10.01
CA ASN A 107 -5.17 19.76 10.38
C ASN A 107 -5.32 19.92 11.90
N GLY A 108 -4.28 19.59 12.67
CA GLY A 108 -4.29 19.66 14.13
C GLY A 108 -5.20 18.64 14.80
N MET A 109 -5.71 17.64 14.07
CA MET A 109 -6.64 16.63 14.55
C MET A 109 -6.13 15.20 14.34
N VAL A 110 -6.31 14.35 15.33
CA VAL A 110 -5.94 12.93 15.28
C VAL A 110 -7.18 12.09 15.58
N ASN A 111 -7.44 11.11 14.72
CA ASN A 111 -8.53 10.17 14.92
C ASN A 111 -8.04 9.00 15.78
N CYS A 112 -8.81 8.68 16.81
CA CYS A 112 -8.53 7.60 17.74
C CYS A 112 -9.69 6.62 17.73
N LYS A 113 -9.38 5.33 17.86
CA LYS A 113 -10.37 4.27 18.04
C LYS A 113 -9.97 3.37 19.20
N LEU A 114 -10.90 3.14 20.13
CA LEU A 114 -10.74 2.15 21.20
C LEU A 114 -11.41 0.84 20.80
N VAL A 115 -10.66 -0.25 20.77
CA VAL A 115 -11.18 -1.60 20.47
C VAL A 115 -10.25 -2.67 21.03
N ASP A 116 -10.79 -3.79 21.47
CA ASP A 116 -10.00 -4.95 21.90
C ASP A 116 -9.40 -5.64 20.65
N LEU A 117 -8.07 -5.52 20.50
CA LEU A 117 -7.32 -5.99 19.33
C LEU A 117 -6.72 -7.38 19.51
N ASP A 118 -6.50 -7.82 20.75
CA ASP A 118 -5.85 -9.09 21.07
C ASP A 118 -6.72 -10.08 21.87
N GLY A 119 -7.94 -9.70 22.20
CA GLY A 119 -8.93 -10.54 22.85
C GLY A 119 -8.74 -10.66 24.36
N ASP A 120 -7.97 -9.78 25.00
CA ASP A 120 -7.74 -9.81 26.45
C ASP A 120 -8.90 -9.20 27.27
N GLY A 121 -9.94 -8.70 26.58
CA GLY A 121 -11.11 -8.07 27.18
C GLY A 121 -10.93 -6.60 27.53
N LYS A 122 -9.76 -6.01 27.25
CA LYS A 122 -9.48 -4.59 27.40
C LYS A 122 -9.29 -3.97 26.02
N ARG A 123 -9.88 -2.80 25.83
CA ARG A 123 -9.69 -2.09 24.56
C ARG A 123 -8.30 -1.50 24.48
N ASP A 124 -7.69 -1.68 23.33
CA ASP A 124 -6.46 -1.07 22.85
C ASP A 124 -6.75 0.21 22.08
N LEU A 125 -5.70 0.93 21.69
CA LEU A 125 -5.82 2.22 21.00
C LEU A 125 -5.27 2.11 19.57
N ILE A 126 -6.11 2.47 18.59
CA ILE A 126 -5.70 2.76 17.22
C ILE A 126 -5.59 4.28 17.06
N ILE A 127 -4.56 4.73 16.37
CA ILE A 127 -4.28 6.13 16.05
C ILE A 127 -4.20 6.28 14.55
N ASN A 128 -5.05 7.13 13.98
CA ASN A 128 -5.02 7.48 12.57
C ASN A 128 -4.69 8.96 12.43
N SER A 129 -3.66 9.27 11.65
CA SER A 129 -3.24 10.65 11.43
C SER A 129 -2.88 10.90 9.98
N TYR A 130 -3.13 12.15 9.56
CA TYR A 130 -2.82 12.61 8.21
C TYR A 130 -1.64 13.58 8.28
N SER A 131 -0.50 13.15 7.74
CA SER A 131 0.70 13.95 7.57
C SER A 131 0.88 14.20 6.06
N GLY A 132 0.32 15.31 5.64
CA GLY A 132 -0.07 15.61 4.28
C GLY A 132 0.93 16.38 3.43
N GLY A 133 2.24 16.21 3.66
CA GLY A 133 3.26 16.92 2.90
C GLY A 133 3.21 16.64 1.38
N THR A 134 4.35 16.68 0.70
CA THR A 134 4.37 16.39 -0.75
C THR A 134 3.92 14.97 -1.12
N GLY A 135 3.72 14.07 -0.15
CA GLY A 135 3.21 12.70 -0.36
C GLY A 135 1.72 12.48 -0.03
N LEU A 136 1.03 13.39 0.67
CA LEU A 136 -0.35 13.21 1.18
C LEU A 136 -0.53 11.85 1.90
N PHE A 137 0.26 11.57 2.94
CA PHE A 137 0.21 10.26 3.60
C PHE A 137 -0.79 10.25 4.78
N SER A 138 -1.49 9.12 4.92
CA SER A 138 -2.19 8.76 6.13
C SER A 138 -1.47 7.60 6.82
N PHE A 139 -1.31 7.69 8.13
CA PHE A 139 -0.63 6.68 8.94
C PHE A 139 -1.62 6.10 9.95
N THR A 140 -1.57 4.78 10.12
CA THR A 140 -2.33 4.05 11.13
C THR A 140 -1.37 3.33 12.07
N GLY A 141 -1.54 3.56 13.37
CA GLY A 141 -0.72 2.99 14.44
C GLY A 141 -1.56 2.34 15.53
N VAL A 142 -0.95 1.42 16.27
CA VAL A 142 -1.62 0.65 17.33
C VAL A 142 -0.80 0.66 18.61
N LEU A 143 -1.47 0.90 19.74
CA LEU A 143 -0.88 0.86 21.08
C LEU A 143 -1.68 -0.10 21.96
N LYS A 144 -0.97 -1.04 22.59
CA LYS A 144 -1.57 -2.06 23.47
C LYS A 144 -1.89 -1.49 24.83
N ARG A 145 -3.04 -1.83 25.39
CA ARG A 145 -3.40 -1.48 26.76
C ARG A 145 -2.47 -2.21 27.75
N SER A 146 -1.83 -1.45 28.64
CA SER A 146 -1.01 -2.01 29.72
C SER A 146 -1.19 -1.21 31.00
N GLY A 147 -1.87 -1.80 31.98
CA GLY A 147 -2.06 -1.18 33.30
C GLY A 147 -2.99 0.03 33.25
N ASP A 148 -2.46 1.24 33.30
CA ASP A 148 -3.15 2.54 33.30
C ASP A 148 -2.69 3.43 32.13
N LYS A 149 -2.12 2.84 31.07
CA LYS A 149 -1.72 3.50 29.83
C LYS A 149 -1.85 2.57 28.61
N PHE A 150 -1.59 3.12 27.43
CA PHE A 150 -1.34 2.39 26.19
C PHE A 150 0.14 2.48 25.84
N ILE A 151 0.71 1.38 25.32
CA ILE A 151 2.13 1.29 25.02
C ILE A 151 2.35 0.77 23.60
N ASP A 152 3.34 1.31 22.93
CA ASP A 152 3.88 0.69 21.72
C ASP A 152 4.74 -0.50 22.14
N ILE A 153 4.26 -1.71 21.83
CA ILE A 153 4.95 -2.96 22.16
C ILE A 153 5.96 -3.38 21.09
N ASN A 154 5.85 -2.83 19.88
CA ASN A 154 6.83 -3.04 18.82
C ASN A 154 8.06 -2.16 19.05
N ASN A 155 7.95 -1.19 19.98
CA ASN A 155 8.99 -0.29 20.41
C ASN A 155 9.68 0.35 19.20
N THR A 156 8.86 0.86 18.28
CA THR A 156 9.28 1.58 17.10
C THR A 156 9.74 2.99 17.51
N LYS A 157 10.69 3.06 18.44
CA LYS A 157 11.40 4.28 18.81
C LYS A 157 12.37 4.62 17.68
N ASN A 158 11.82 5.12 16.59
CA ASN A 158 12.59 5.83 15.60
C ASN A 158 12.01 7.23 15.51
N ASP A 159 12.82 8.25 15.81
CA ASP A 159 12.41 9.66 15.82
C ASP A 159 11.96 10.16 14.42
N SER A 160 12.07 9.31 13.40
CA SER A 160 11.64 9.56 12.03
C SER A 160 10.22 9.04 11.69
N GLN A 161 9.49 8.44 12.64
CA GLN A 161 8.14 7.95 12.37
C GLN A 161 7.08 9.03 12.57
N ALA A 162 6.18 9.18 11.59
CA ALA A 162 5.11 10.17 11.62
C ALA A 162 4.11 9.96 12.77
N ILE A 163 3.94 8.72 13.25
CA ILE A 163 3.08 8.38 14.39
C ILE A 163 3.71 7.30 15.26
N THR A 164 3.36 7.26 16.55
CA THR A 164 3.78 6.19 17.48
C THR A 164 3.07 4.87 17.18
N GLY A 165 3.80 3.76 17.21
CA GLY A 165 3.24 2.42 17.02
C GLY A 165 2.75 2.14 15.60
N VAL A 166 3.39 2.76 14.60
CA VAL A 166 2.94 2.69 13.21
C VAL A 166 2.80 1.24 12.72
N LEU A 167 1.67 0.96 12.07
CA LEU A 167 1.32 -0.35 11.54
C LEU A 167 1.44 -0.38 10.01
N TYR A 168 0.90 0.65 9.35
CA TYR A 168 0.99 0.86 7.91
C TYR A 168 0.73 2.34 7.58
N SER A 169 1.10 2.74 6.36
CA SER A 169 0.73 4.01 5.75
C SER A 169 0.01 3.83 4.42
N GLU A 170 -0.73 4.86 4.02
CA GLU A 170 -1.49 4.94 2.78
C GLU A 170 -1.10 6.22 2.06
N ASN A 171 -0.83 6.12 0.76
CA ASN A 171 -0.47 7.28 -0.06
C ASN A 171 -1.70 7.87 -0.77
N GLY A 172 -2.04 9.12 -0.47
CA GLY A 172 -3.15 9.83 -1.09
C GLY A 172 -2.91 10.31 -2.53
N ARG A 173 -1.68 10.27 -3.04
CA ARG A 173 -1.30 10.72 -4.38
C ARG A 173 -1.32 9.58 -5.41
N GLY A 174 -2.53 9.21 -5.81
CA GLY A 174 -2.74 8.32 -6.94
C GLY A 174 -2.50 6.83 -6.65
N ALA A 175 -1.98 6.46 -5.48
CA ALA A 175 -1.90 5.06 -5.06
C ALA A 175 -3.30 4.45 -4.91
N ASN A 176 -3.39 3.15 -5.19
CA ASN A 176 -4.60 2.37 -5.05
C ASN A 176 -4.51 1.56 -3.76
N GLN A 177 -4.66 2.25 -2.62
CA GLN A 177 -4.49 1.67 -1.29
C GLN A 177 -5.69 2.02 -0.43
N TRP A 178 -6.05 1.11 0.47
CA TRP A 178 -6.99 1.39 1.54
C TRP A 178 -6.77 0.41 2.70
N GLY A 179 -7.14 0.80 3.91
CA GLY A 179 -7.10 -0.03 5.10
C GLY A 179 -8.44 -0.06 5.83
N GLN A 180 -8.85 -1.25 6.30
CA GLN A 180 -10.04 -1.41 7.14
C GLN A 180 -9.80 -2.43 8.25
N TRP A 181 -10.51 -2.25 9.36
CA TRP A 181 -10.44 -3.16 10.50
C TRP A 181 -11.49 -4.25 10.37
N VAL A 182 -11.06 -5.50 10.47
CA VAL A 182 -11.94 -6.67 10.35
C VAL A 182 -11.72 -7.62 11.51
N ARG A 183 -12.78 -8.32 11.93
CA ARG A 183 -12.67 -9.43 12.90
C ARG A 183 -12.98 -10.75 12.20
N ILE A 184 -11.99 -11.64 12.15
CA ILE A 184 -12.07 -12.94 11.49
C ILE A 184 -11.69 -14.01 12.50
N ASN A 185 -12.65 -14.86 12.87
CA ASN A 185 -12.46 -15.93 13.86
C ASN A 185 -11.87 -15.40 15.18
N ASP A 186 -12.55 -14.42 15.76
CA ASP A 186 -12.21 -13.69 17.00
C ASP A 186 -10.89 -12.89 16.99
N GLN A 187 -10.04 -13.06 15.98
CA GLN A 187 -8.86 -12.23 15.79
C GLN A 187 -9.21 -10.96 15.02
N VAL A 188 -8.75 -9.81 15.52
CA VAL A 188 -8.81 -8.53 14.79
C VAL A 188 -7.58 -8.38 13.89
N TYR A 189 -7.81 -7.91 12.67
CA TYR A 189 -6.77 -7.56 11.70
C TYR A 189 -7.03 -6.16 11.15
N ALA A 190 -5.96 -5.43 10.84
CA ALA A 190 -6.04 -4.43 9.78
C ALA A 190 -5.92 -5.16 8.44
N LEU A 191 -7.02 -5.20 7.70
CA LEU A 191 -7.03 -5.61 6.31
C LEU A 191 -6.52 -4.44 5.46
N TRP A 192 -5.31 -4.57 4.95
CA TRP A 192 -4.68 -3.55 4.13
C TRP A 192 -4.63 -3.99 2.68
N PHE A 193 -5.10 -3.13 1.78
CA PHE A 193 -5.14 -3.35 0.35
C PHE A 193 -4.08 -2.52 -0.35
N ASN A 194 -3.42 -3.13 -1.33
CA ASN A 194 -2.48 -2.47 -2.22
C ASN A 194 -2.66 -2.98 -3.65
N GLY A 195 -3.21 -2.13 -4.50
CA GLY A 195 -3.38 -2.35 -5.92
C GLY A 195 -2.14 -1.95 -6.71
N LYS A 196 -1.85 -2.74 -7.75
CA LYS A 196 -0.83 -2.51 -8.76
C LYS A 196 -1.40 -2.90 -10.11
N TYR A 197 -0.74 -2.52 -11.20
CA TYR A 197 -1.13 -3.04 -12.50
C TYR A 197 -1.07 -4.58 -12.51
N ALA A 198 -2.17 -5.20 -12.92
CA ALA A 198 -2.35 -6.66 -12.99
C ALA A 198 -2.29 -7.42 -11.65
N GLU A 199 -2.25 -6.73 -10.51
CA GLU A 199 -2.16 -7.36 -9.20
C GLU A 199 -2.92 -6.55 -8.13
N ASP A 200 -3.85 -7.19 -7.43
CA ASP A 200 -4.44 -6.64 -6.21
C ASP A 200 -4.05 -7.51 -5.02
N SER A 201 -3.39 -6.92 -4.02
CA SER A 201 -2.94 -7.64 -2.82
C SER A 201 -3.68 -7.16 -1.57
N PHE A 202 -4.12 -8.12 -0.76
CA PHE A 202 -4.82 -7.92 0.51
C PHE A 202 -4.02 -8.57 1.63
N TYR A 203 -3.67 -7.82 2.65
CA TYR A 203 -2.80 -8.24 3.74
C TYR A 203 -3.58 -8.26 5.07
N LEU A 204 -3.44 -9.35 5.83
CA LEU A 204 -3.99 -9.46 7.17
C LEU A 204 -2.95 -9.05 8.21
N LEU A 205 -2.95 -7.77 8.58
CA LEU A 205 -2.03 -7.22 9.57
C LEU A 205 -2.58 -7.48 10.97
N ARG A 206 -2.00 -8.49 11.64
CA ARG A 206 -2.26 -8.74 13.06
C ARG A 206 -1.68 -7.58 13.89
N PRO A 207 -2.47 -6.91 14.73
CA PRO A 207 -1.97 -5.95 15.71
C PRO A 207 -0.88 -6.60 16.56
N PHE A 208 0.07 -5.82 17.05
CA PHE A 208 1.03 -6.30 18.05
C PHE A 208 1.97 -7.42 17.58
N ASN A 209 1.95 -7.74 16.28
CA ASN A 209 2.85 -8.70 15.68
C ASN A 209 4.03 -7.99 15.01
N THR A 210 5.24 -8.46 15.32
CA THR A 210 6.51 -7.99 14.76
C THR A 210 7.05 -8.91 13.67
N ASP A 211 6.33 -9.99 13.32
CA ASP A 211 6.74 -10.88 12.24
C ASP A 211 7.00 -10.11 10.94
N ASN A 212 8.11 -10.45 10.30
CA ASN A 212 8.46 -9.92 8.99
C ASN A 212 7.62 -10.53 7.85
N LYS A 213 6.78 -11.52 8.13
CA LYS A 213 5.89 -12.15 7.15
C LYS A 213 4.43 -11.94 7.54
N VAL A 214 3.63 -11.57 6.56
CA VAL A 214 2.21 -11.27 6.72
C VAL A 214 1.37 -12.18 5.81
N PRO A 215 0.28 -12.79 6.30
CA PRO A 215 -0.66 -13.52 5.46
C PRO A 215 -1.29 -12.58 4.44
N SER A 216 -1.36 -13.02 3.18
CA SER A 216 -1.87 -12.22 2.08
C SER A 216 -2.62 -13.03 1.04
N ILE A 217 -3.59 -12.37 0.40
CA ILE A 217 -4.28 -12.85 -0.80
C ILE A 217 -3.92 -11.93 -1.95
N THR A 218 -3.50 -12.51 -3.06
CA THR A 218 -3.20 -11.76 -4.27
C THR A 218 -4.04 -12.24 -5.43
N ILE A 219 -4.75 -11.30 -6.06
CA ILE A 219 -5.52 -11.51 -7.27
C ILE A 219 -4.67 -11.04 -8.44
N TYR A 220 -4.41 -11.93 -9.39
CA TYR A 220 -3.70 -11.62 -10.61
C TYR A 220 -4.67 -11.45 -11.76
N TYR A 221 -4.47 -10.40 -12.54
CA TYR A 221 -5.33 -10.07 -13.67
C TYR A 221 -4.57 -10.19 -14.99
N GLN A 222 -5.32 -10.49 -16.04
CA GLN A 222 -4.92 -10.27 -17.42
C GLN A 222 -5.82 -9.19 -18.00
N TYR A 223 -5.22 -8.20 -18.66
CA TYR A 223 -5.96 -7.14 -19.34
C TYR A 223 -6.20 -7.53 -20.79
N GLU A 224 -7.40 -7.21 -21.27
CA GLU A 224 -7.76 -7.27 -22.68
C GLU A 224 -8.22 -5.89 -23.13
N TYR A 225 -7.64 -5.41 -24.22
CA TYR A 225 -7.96 -4.10 -24.81
C TYR A 225 -8.71 -4.28 -26.13
N ASP A 226 -9.71 -3.44 -26.38
CA ASP A 226 -10.52 -3.47 -27.59
C ASP A 226 -10.69 -2.06 -28.20
N ASN A 227 -11.59 -1.93 -29.18
CA ASN A 227 -11.84 -0.67 -29.87
C ASN A 227 -12.46 0.43 -28.98
N PHE A 228 -13.03 0.09 -27.83
CA PHE A 228 -13.62 1.03 -26.88
C PHE A 228 -12.66 1.39 -25.75
N SER A 229 -11.53 0.67 -25.64
CA SER A 229 -10.52 0.91 -24.62
C SER A 229 -9.81 2.26 -24.74
N ILE A 230 -9.72 2.87 -25.93
CA ILE A 230 -8.91 4.08 -26.14
C ILE A 230 -9.81 5.31 -26.20
N LYS A 231 -9.51 6.29 -25.33
CA LYS A 231 -10.21 7.58 -25.23
C LYS A 231 -9.22 8.74 -25.09
N SER A 232 -9.69 9.95 -25.40
CA SER A 232 -8.97 11.16 -25.01
C SER A 232 -8.82 11.18 -23.49
N GLU A 233 -7.70 11.72 -23.00
CA GLU A 233 -7.52 11.94 -21.56
C GLU A 233 -8.52 12.96 -21.01
N GLU A 234 -8.81 14.00 -21.81
CA GLU A 234 -9.86 14.95 -21.49
C GLU A 234 -11.20 14.50 -22.08
N GLU A 235 -12.24 14.48 -21.24
CA GLU A 235 -13.61 14.15 -21.65
C GLU A 235 -14.07 15.01 -22.83
N ASP A 236 -14.80 14.38 -23.75
CA ASP A 236 -15.36 14.99 -24.96
C ASP A 236 -14.36 15.65 -25.93
N LYS A 237 -13.05 15.49 -25.71
CA LYS A 237 -12.03 15.91 -26.68
C LYS A 237 -11.69 14.81 -27.67
N GLN A 238 -11.23 15.23 -28.84
CA GLN A 238 -10.67 14.31 -29.84
C GLN A 238 -9.32 13.78 -29.37
N LEU A 239 -9.01 12.54 -29.77
CA LEU A 239 -7.70 11.93 -29.56
C LEU A 239 -6.61 12.83 -30.15
N THR A 240 -5.57 13.09 -29.36
CA THR A 240 -4.39 13.82 -29.79
C THR A 240 -3.14 12.96 -29.52
N PRO A 241 -2.41 12.53 -30.57
CA PRO A 241 -2.72 12.65 -32.00
C PRO A 241 -4.01 11.94 -32.41
N ALA A 242 -4.58 12.31 -33.56
CA ALA A 242 -5.74 11.60 -34.10
C ALA A 242 -5.34 10.18 -34.54
N LEU A 243 -6.21 9.19 -34.26
CA LEU A 243 -6.03 7.80 -34.69
C LEU A 243 -7.04 7.44 -35.78
N ASN A 244 -6.54 7.01 -36.94
CA ASN A 244 -7.37 6.35 -37.94
C ASN A 244 -7.64 4.88 -37.54
N ASP A 245 -8.59 4.21 -38.22
CA ASP A 245 -8.99 2.85 -37.88
C ASP A 245 -7.87 1.81 -37.98
N HIS A 246 -6.94 1.99 -38.92
CA HIS A 246 -5.80 1.10 -39.09
C HIS A 246 -4.84 1.22 -37.91
N ASP A 247 -4.44 2.45 -37.59
CA ASP A 247 -3.48 2.76 -36.53
C ASP A 247 -4.05 2.39 -35.15
N LYS A 248 -5.36 2.61 -34.95
CA LYS A 248 -6.07 2.18 -33.75
C LYS A 248 -6.02 0.66 -33.58
N LYS A 249 -6.26 -0.12 -34.63
CA LYS A 249 -6.15 -1.60 -34.58
C LYS A 249 -4.72 -2.06 -34.27
N GLN A 250 -3.71 -1.41 -34.86
CA GLN A 250 -2.30 -1.71 -34.55
C GLN A 250 -1.97 -1.40 -33.09
N LEU A 251 -2.43 -0.26 -32.56
CA LEU A 251 -2.24 0.10 -31.16
C LEU A 251 -2.89 -0.92 -30.21
N ILE A 252 -4.13 -1.33 -30.47
CA ILE A 252 -4.81 -2.37 -29.69
C ILE A 252 -4.03 -3.70 -29.74
N LYS A 253 -3.50 -4.07 -30.90
CA LYS A 253 -2.65 -5.25 -31.04
C LYS A 253 -1.37 -5.11 -30.21
N SER A 254 -0.72 -3.95 -30.23
CA SER A 254 0.47 -3.66 -29.40
C SER A 254 0.15 -3.73 -27.91
N LEU A 255 -0.98 -3.16 -27.46
CA LEU A 255 -1.41 -3.18 -26.06
C LEU A 255 -1.70 -4.60 -25.54
N ASN A 256 -2.29 -5.45 -26.38
CA ASN A 256 -2.53 -6.85 -26.03
C ASN A 256 -1.28 -7.73 -26.18
N ASN A 257 -0.21 -7.22 -26.79
CA ASN A 257 1.07 -7.92 -26.92
C ASN A 257 1.96 -7.58 -25.72
N LYS A 258 2.48 -8.60 -25.04
CA LYS A 258 3.08 -8.50 -23.70
C LYS A 258 4.50 -7.91 -23.70
N TYR A 259 4.69 -6.67 -24.17
CA TYR A 259 5.96 -5.95 -24.04
C TYR A 259 6.06 -5.28 -22.66
N TYR A 260 6.31 -6.08 -21.64
CA TYR A 260 6.63 -5.56 -20.31
C TYR A 260 8.09 -5.11 -20.26
N PHE A 261 8.32 -3.95 -19.65
CA PHE A 261 9.66 -3.54 -19.26
C PHE A 261 10.09 -4.39 -18.06
N ASN A 262 10.70 -5.55 -18.31
CA ASN A 262 11.45 -6.22 -17.26
C ASN A 262 12.69 -5.37 -16.96
N LYS A 263 12.83 -4.91 -15.71
CA LYS A 263 13.95 -4.10 -15.19
C LYS A 263 15.35 -4.74 -15.36
N GLN A 264 15.48 -5.89 -16.04
CA GLN A 264 16.69 -6.72 -16.06
C GLN A 264 17.19 -7.11 -17.46
N GLN A 265 16.66 -6.58 -18.56
CA GLN A 265 17.23 -6.87 -19.88
C GLN A 265 18.31 -5.85 -20.25
N GLU A 266 19.58 -6.26 -20.14
CA GLU A 266 20.76 -5.46 -20.53
C GLU A 266 20.86 -5.14 -22.03
N LYS A 267 20.00 -5.74 -22.88
CA LYS A 267 19.91 -5.41 -24.31
C LYS A 267 18.46 -5.46 -24.76
N GLN A 268 17.73 -4.38 -24.51
CA GLN A 268 16.36 -4.24 -24.97
C GLN A 268 16.34 -3.92 -26.47
N GLU A 269 15.59 -4.69 -27.25
CA GLU A 269 15.37 -4.35 -28.67
C GLU A 269 14.75 -2.96 -28.82
N PRO A 270 15.02 -2.23 -29.91
CA PRO A 270 14.38 -0.94 -30.15
C PRO A 270 12.86 -1.10 -30.18
N ILE A 271 12.15 -0.21 -29.48
CA ILE A 271 10.69 -0.15 -29.50
C ILE A 271 10.23 0.24 -30.90
N CYS A 272 10.92 1.21 -31.50
CA CYS A 272 10.75 1.62 -32.89
C CYS A 272 11.99 1.33 -33.73
N PRO A 273 11.86 1.07 -35.05
CA PRO A 273 13.00 0.90 -35.93
C PRO A 273 13.95 2.11 -35.89
N VAL A 274 15.24 1.86 -35.70
CA VAL A 274 16.28 2.90 -35.69
C VAL A 274 16.70 3.21 -37.13
N PRO A 275 16.60 4.47 -37.60
CA PRO A 275 17.13 4.87 -38.90
C PRO A 275 18.63 4.60 -39.02
N ALA A 276 19.11 4.19 -40.20
CA ALA A 276 20.49 3.74 -40.41
C ALA A 276 21.55 4.84 -40.16
N ASP A 277 21.16 6.09 -40.25
CA ASP A 277 21.97 7.30 -40.05
C ASP A 277 21.88 7.86 -38.62
N THR A 278 21.15 7.19 -37.72
CA THR A 278 21.02 7.62 -36.32
C THR A 278 22.34 7.44 -35.59
N SER A 279 22.77 8.48 -34.86
CA SER A 279 23.96 8.39 -34.00
C SER A 279 23.77 7.33 -32.91
N SER A 280 24.86 6.79 -32.36
CA SER A 280 24.74 5.80 -31.27
C SER A 280 24.08 6.39 -30.01
N GLU A 281 24.22 7.69 -29.79
CA GLU A 281 23.56 8.40 -28.68
C GLU A 281 22.05 8.52 -28.91
N ASP A 282 21.64 8.97 -30.11
CA ASP A 282 20.21 9.11 -30.44
C ASP A 282 19.51 7.75 -30.61
N ALA A 283 20.25 6.69 -30.93
CA ALA A 283 19.70 5.34 -31.05
C ALA A 283 19.12 4.81 -29.72
N GLU A 284 19.59 5.33 -28.57
CA GLU A 284 19.06 4.97 -27.26
C GLU A 284 17.65 5.52 -27.03
N HIS A 285 17.28 6.64 -27.65
CA HIS A 285 15.93 7.18 -27.59
C HIS A 285 14.90 6.21 -28.17
N TYR A 286 15.27 5.40 -29.16
CA TYR A 286 14.40 4.39 -29.77
C TYR A 286 14.15 3.17 -28.86
N ARG A 287 14.89 3.05 -27.75
CA ARG A 287 14.77 1.99 -26.74
C ARG A 287 14.13 2.50 -25.44
N THR A 288 13.99 3.82 -25.31
CA THR A 288 13.69 4.47 -24.04
C THR A 288 12.28 5.05 -24.04
N LYS A 289 11.62 4.97 -22.89
CA LYS A 289 10.30 5.58 -22.64
C LYS A 289 10.45 6.94 -21.98
N ILE A 290 9.37 7.72 -21.98
CA ILE A 290 9.29 8.91 -21.14
C ILE A 290 9.22 8.49 -19.67
N ALA A 291 9.92 9.22 -18.81
CA ALA A 291 9.87 8.99 -17.38
C ALA A 291 8.45 9.20 -16.86
N GLY A 292 8.00 8.27 -16.02
CA GLY A 292 6.68 8.31 -15.41
C GLY A 292 6.52 9.39 -14.35
N ASN A 293 5.27 9.62 -13.96
CA ASN A 293 4.94 10.44 -12.81
C ASN A 293 5.01 9.61 -11.51
N TYR A 294 5.32 10.23 -10.38
CA TYR A 294 5.32 9.56 -9.09
C TYR A 294 3.91 9.09 -8.63
N VAL A 295 2.85 9.56 -9.30
CA VAL A 295 1.46 9.13 -9.09
C VAL A 295 1.03 7.96 -9.99
N THR A 296 1.94 7.44 -10.83
CA THR A 296 1.70 6.32 -11.73
C THR A 296 2.76 5.23 -11.58
N GLN A 297 2.38 4.02 -12.00
CA GLN A 297 3.27 2.88 -12.13
C GLN A 297 3.58 2.66 -13.62
N PRO A 298 4.86 2.62 -14.04
CA PRO A 298 5.18 2.24 -15.39
C PRO A 298 4.86 0.76 -15.65
N ILE A 299 4.20 0.48 -16.77
CA ILE A 299 3.80 -0.88 -17.17
C ILE A 299 4.65 -1.38 -18.34
N ALA A 300 4.70 -0.60 -19.41
CA ALA A 300 5.22 -1.03 -20.70
C ALA A 300 5.70 0.16 -21.53
N ALA A 301 6.48 -0.15 -22.55
CA ALA A 301 6.74 0.78 -23.65
C ALA A 301 6.48 0.02 -24.95
N ILE A 302 5.64 0.58 -25.81
CA ILE A 302 5.16 -0.11 -27.01
C ILE A 302 5.32 0.77 -28.26
N PRO A 303 5.47 0.16 -29.44
CA PRO A 303 5.40 0.91 -30.69
C PRO A 303 3.98 1.39 -30.94
N VAL A 304 3.86 2.67 -31.26
CA VAL A 304 2.63 3.33 -31.70
C VAL A 304 2.84 3.81 -33.13
N TRP A 305 2.13 3.21 -34.07
CA TRP A 305 2.22 3.58 -35.49
C TRP A 305 1.16 4.62 -35.81
N LEU A 306 1.58 5.79 -36.28
CA LEU A 306 0.70 6.86 -36.75
C LEU A 306 1.07 7.21 -38.20
N ASN A 307 0.16 6.99 -39.13
CA ASN A 307 0.33 7.24 -40.56
C ASN A 307 1.66 6.67 -41.12
N GLY A 308 2.01 5.44 -40.70
CA GLY A 308 3.24 4.75 -41.14
C GLY A 308 4.53 5.18 -40.43
N THR A 309 4.48 6.12 -39.50
CA THR A 309 5.62 6.51 -38.67
C THR A 309 5.51 5.88 -37.28
N CYS A 310 6.62 5.33 -36.76
CA CYS A 310 6.66 4.73 -35.42
C CYS A 310 7.00 5.77 -34.34
N PHE A 311 6.21 5.76 -33.27
CA PHE A 311 6.37 6.55 -32.06
C PHE A 311 6.44 5.63 -30.83
N ILE A 312 6.97 6.14 -29.72
CA ILE A 312 7.05 5.38 -28.47
C ILE A 312 5.85 5.73 -27.60
N GLY A 313 5.05 4.71 -27.30
CA GLY A 313 3.97 4.76 -26.33
C GLY A 313 4.45 4.31 -24.96
N SER A 314 4.56 5.24 -24.01
CA SER A 314 4.89 4.96 -22.61
C SER A 314 3.59 4.67 -21.86
N VAL A 315 3.39 3.42 -21.45
CA VAL A 315 2.14 2.97 -20.82
C VAL A 315 2.30 2.92 -19.30
N GLU A 316 1.40 3.60 -18.60
CA GLU A 316 1.42 3.72 -17.15
C GLU A 316 0.05 3.40 -16.53
N SER A 317 0.05 2.95 -15.27
CA SER A 317 -1.15 2.67 -14.50
C SER A 317 -1.29 3.62 -13.33
N TYR A 318 -2.52 4.05 -13.04
CA TYR A 318 -2.90 4.54 -11.72
C TYR A 318 -3.11 3.37 -10.75
N PHE A 319 -2.09 2.53 -10.61
CA PHE A 319 -2.04 1.39 -9.69
C PHE A 319 -3.26 0.45 -9.82
N GLY A 320 -3.68 0.17 -11.06
CA GLY A 320 -4.79 -0.73 -11.38
C GLY A 320 -6.18 -0.08 -11.49
N ARG A 321 -6.31 1.25 -11.29
CA ARG A 321 -7.59 1.99 -11.46
C ARG A 321 -7.87 2.45 -12.90
N GLY A 322 -6.88 2.37 -13.76
CA GLY A 322 -6.92 2.85 -15.13
C GLY A 322 -5.51 3.07 -15.63
N GLU A 323 -5.36 3.23 -16.93
CA GLU A 323 -4.07 3.38 -17.58
C GLU A 323 -4.05 4.60 -18.49
N LEU A 324 -2.85 5.10 -18.73
CA LEU A 324 -2.58 6.14 -19.71
C LEU A 324 -1.46 5.71 -20.63
N ILE A 325 -1.45 6.26 -21.84
CA ILE A 325 -0.35 6.13 -22.77
C ILE A 325 0.11 7.52 -23.21
N THR A 326 1.39 7.80 -23.00
CA THR A 326 2.05 9.02 -23.49
C THR A 326 2.82 8.69 -24.76
N ILE A 327 2.48 9.38 -25.85
CA ILE A 327 3.11 9.17 -27.16
C ILE A 327 4.22 10.19 -27.33
N SER A 328 5.43 9.70 -27.63
CA SER A 328 6.62 10.53 -27.82
C SER A 328 7.37 10.17 -29.09
N SER A 329 8.03 11.16 -29.66
CA SER A 329 8.92 10.99 -30.81
C SER A 329 10.25 10.38 -30.34
N PRO A 330 10.69 9.24 -30.91
CA PRO A 330 11.98 8.65 -30.56
C PRO A 330 13.18 9.46 -31.09
N LYS A 331 12.96 10.52 -31.87
CA LYS A 331 14.06 11.36 -32.39
C LYS A 331 14.56 12.36 -31.36
N ASP A 332 13.64 12.92 -30.58
CA ASP A 332 13.86 14.09 -29.72
C ASP A 332 13.11 14.00 -28.38
N LEU A 333 12.44 12.88 -28.12
CA LEU A 333 11.62 12.60 -26.93
C LEU A 333 10.47 13.60 -26.72
N ASN A 334 10.13 14.40 -27.74
CA ASN A 334 9.01 15.33 -27.65
C ASN A 334 7.69 14.58 -27.51
N ILE A 335 6.84 15.03 -26.59
CA ILE A 335 5.51 14.45 -26.36
C ILE A 335 4.55 14.98 -27.43
N LEU A 336 3.90 14.05 -28.14
CA LEU A 336 2.88 14.36 -29.14
C LEU A 336 1.47 14.43 -28.54
N GLY A 337 1.23 13.70 -27.45
CA GLY A 337 -0.05 13.67 -26.77
C GLY A 337 -0.25 12.42 -25.94
N THR A 338 -1.43 12.30 -25.34
CA THR A 338 -1.78 11.27 -24.37
C THR A 338 -3.16 10.68 -24.67
N TYR A 339 -3.33 9.40 -24.37
CA TYR A 339 -4.66 8.76 -24.34
C TYR A 339 -4.91 8.14 -22.97
N SER A 340 -6.16 8.18 -22.53
CA SER A 340 -6.65 7.27 -21.51
C SER A 340 -6.93 5.91 -22.15
N ILE A 341 -6.46 4.85 -21.51
CA ILE A 341 -6.75 3.48 -21.94
C ILE A 341 -7.37 2.69 -20.79
N THR A 342 -8.39 1.89 -21.11
CA THR A 342 -9.08 1.06 -20.12
C THR A 342 -9.25 -0.34 -20.67
N GLY A 343 -8.55 -1.30 -20.07
CA GLY A 343 -8.69 -2.71 -20.42
C GLY A 343 -9.76 -3.41 -19.58
N ILE A 344 -10.39 -4.42 -20.16
CA ILE A 344 -11.22 -5.37 -19.43
C ILE A 344 -10.29 -6.26 -18.60
N ARG A 345 -10.56 -6.36 -17.29
CA ARG A 345 -9.78 -7.17 -16.36
C ARG A 345 -10.35 -8.57 -16.25
N HIS A 346 -9.56 -9.57 -16.62
CA HIS A 346 -9.87 -10.98 -16.44
C HIS A 346 -9.07 -11.55 -15.27
N ILE A 347 -9.73 -12.24 -14.34
CA ILE A 347 -9.04 -12.91 -13.23
C ILE A 347 -8.27 -14.10 -13.80
N LYS A 348 -6.94 -14.08 -13.64
CA LYS A 348 -6.06 -15.17 -14.04
C LYS A 348 -5.88 -16.20 -12.91
N SER A 349 -5.69 -15.73 -11.69
CA SER A 349 -5.51 -16.58 -10.52
C SER A 349 -5.67 -15.79 -9.24
N ILE A 350 -6.03 -16.49 -8.16
CA ILE A 350 -6.05 -15.96 -6.79
C ILE A 350 -5.11 -16.83 -5.97
N LYS A 351 -4.15 -16.22 -5.26
CA LYS A 351 -3.15 -16.93 -4.46
C LYS A 351 -3.22 -16.53 -3.01
N LYS A 352 -3.02 -17.51 -2.12
CA LYS A 352 -2.76 -17.31 -0.70
C LYS A 352 -1.27 -17.50 -0.45
N GLU A 353 -0.63 -16.56 0.24
CA GLU A 353 0.80 -16.63 0.54
C GLU A 353 1.16 -15.77 1.74
N TRP A 354 2.40 -15.92 2.21
CA TRP A 354 2.96 -15.09 3.28
C TRP A 354 4.06 -14.21 2.68
N LYS A 355 3.82 -12.89 2.64
CA LYS A 355 4.72 -11.91 2.01
C LYS A 355 5.57 -11.16 3.03
N SER A 356 6.75 -10.71 2.62
CA SER A 356 7.59 -9.84 3.43
C SER A 356 6.87 -8.53 3.75
N ARG A 357 6.85 -8.12 5.02
CA ARG A 357 6.21 -6.87 5.46
C ARG A 357 6.94 -5.65 4.90
N GLU A 358 8.25 -5.57 5.13
CA GLU A 358 9.08 -4.41 4.77
C GLU A 358 9.10 -4.14 3.26
N GLU A 359 9.04 -5.20 2.45
CA GLU A 359 9.05 -5.07 0.99
C GLU A 359 7.70 -4.61 0.41
N ASN A 360 6.60 -4.83 1.15
CA ASN A 360 5.25 -4.73 0.58
C ASN A 360 4.36 -3.69 1.27
N ILE A 361 4.67 -3.32 2.51
CA ILE A 361 3.81 -2.51 3.36
C ILE A 361 4.63 -1.31 3.86
N PRO A 362 4.32 -0.09 3.39
CA PRO A 362 5.00 1.10 3.84
C PRO A 362 4.61 1.39 5.30
N LEU A 363 5.59 1.88 6.08
CA LEU A 363 5.41 2.36 7.44
C LEU A 363 5.38 3.89 7.47
#